data_AF-A0A7W1KD27-F1
#
_entry.id   AF-A0A7W1KD27-F1
#
_cell.length_a   1.000
_cell.length_b   1.000
_cell.length_c   1.000
_cell.angle_alpha   90.00
_cell.angle_beta   90.00
_cell.angle_gamma   90.00
#
_symmetry.space_group_name_H-M   'P 1'
#
loop_
_entity.id
_entity.type
_entity.pdbx_description
1 polymer ?
#
loop_
_entity_poly.entity_id
_entity_poly.type
_entity_poly.pdbx_seq_one_letter_code
_entity_poly.pdbx_strand_id
1 'polypeptide(L)'
;MSTWVETSSPNFSARFDDTDRRDVRDVLNLLEDMRERLASVFPVLPDDVSIVLHTSRLELDLAQPYLPILRRATTPAARRYVAGWAAERTVH
;
A
#
# COMPACT_ATOMS: atom_id res chain seq x y z
N MET A 1 -10.47 18.66 -8.49
CA MET A 1 -10.96 17.46 -7.80
C MET A 1 -10.60 16.30 -8.68
N SER A 2 -9.56 15.57 -8.31
CA SER A 2 -9.18 14.34 -8.98
C SER A 2 -10.07 13.20 -8.50
N THR A 3 -10.16 12.13 -9.29
CA THR A 3 -11.10 11.04 -9.07
C THR A 3 -10.37 9.82 -8.55
N TRP A 4 -10.86 9.25 -7.45
CA TRP A 4 -10.38 7.96 -6.96
C TRP A 4 -10.92 6.84 -7.85
N VAL A 5 -10.02 5.98 -8.30
CA VAL A 5 -10.31 4.84 -9.18
C VAL A 5 -9.75 3.56 -8.59
N GLU A 6 -10.14 2.43 -9.17
CA GLU A 6 -9.64 1.11 -8.82
C GLU A 6 -9.09 0.40 -10.05
N THR A 7 -7.98 -0.31 -9.87
CA THR A 7 -7.41 -1.20 -10.88
C THR A 7 -6.91 -2.47 -10.22
N SER A 8 -6.62 -3.50 -11.00
CA SER A 8 -6.17 -4.79 -10.47
C SER A 8 -5.08 -5.41 -11.33
N SER A 9 -4.27 -6.23 -10.67
CA SER A 9 -3.38 -7.24 -11.24
C SER A 9 -3.89 -8.63 -10.80
N PRO A 10 -3.23 -9.74 -11.18
CA PRO A 10 -3.68 -11.08 -10.81
C PRO A 10 -3.91 -11.31 -9.31
N ASN A 11 -3.05 -10.77 -8.43
CA ASN A 11 -3.09 -11.03 -6.98
C ASN A 11 -3.35 -9.77 -6.13
N PHE A 12 -3.40 -8.58 -6.74
CA PHE A 12 -3.55 -7.32 -6.05
C PHE A 12 -4.65 -6.45 -6.66
N SER A 13 -5.37 -5.71 -5.82
CA SER A 13 -6.16 -4.56 -6.26
C SER A 13 -5.53 -3.27 -5.75
N ALA A 14 -5.65 -2.18 -6.49
CA ALA A 14 -5.17 -0.87 -6.07
C ALA A 14 -6.26 0.18 -6.18
N ARG A 15 -6.49 0.92 -5.09
CA ARG A 15 -7.31 2.13 -5.03
C ARG A 15 -6.41 3.34 -4.88
N PHE A 16 -6.58 4.33 -5.74
CA PHE A 16 -5.66 5.45 -5.86
C PHE A 16 -6.31 6.62 -6.60
N ASP A 17 -5.64 7.76 -6.62
CA ASP A 17 -6.03 8.91 -7.41
C ASP A 17 -5.69 8.74 -8.90
N ASP A 18 -6.63 9.00 -9.83
CA ASP A 18 -6.43 8.78 -11.27
C ASP A 18 -5.20 9.48 -11.86
N THR A 19 -4.70 10.56 -11.23
CA THR A 19 -3.45 11.21 -11.66
C THR A 19 -2.24 10.28 -11.58
N ASP A 20 -2.28 9.31 -10.66
CA ASP A 20 -1.16 8.44 -10.32
C ASP A 20 -1.21 7.10 -11.10
N ARG A 21 -2.13 6.97 -12.07
CA ARG A 21 -2.43 5.72 -12.78
C ARG A 21 -1.22 5.02 -13.39
N ARG A 22 -0.23 5.76 -13.89
CA ARG A 22 0.99 5.15 -14.46
C ARG A 22 1.84 4.55 -13.37
N ASP A 23 2.15 5.34 -12.34
CA ASP A 23 3.00 4.93 -11.22
C ASP A 23 2.38 3.76 -10.46
N VAL A 24 1.05 3.75 -10.29
CA VAL A 24 0.34 2.63 -9.63
C VAL A 24 0.47 1.32 -10.40
N ARG A 25 0.47 1.35 -11.74
CA ARG A 25 0.70 0.14 -12.54
C ARG A 25 2.10 -0.41 -12.33
N ASP A 26 3.09 0.45 -12.24
CA ASP A 26 4.48 0.04 -11.98
C ASP A 26 4.63 -0.55 -10.57
N VAL A 27 3.95 0.03 -9.57
CA VAL A 27 3.88 -0.54 -8.22
C VAL A 27 3.24 -1.93 -8.22
N LEU A 28 2.11 -2.11 -8.92
CA LEU A 28 1.45 -3.42 -9.01
C LEU A 28 2.34 -4.47 -9.67
N ASN A 29 3.03 -4.11 -10.77
CA ASN A 29 3.99 -5.02 -11.40
C ASN A 29 5.13 -5.42 -10.45
N LEU A 30 5.68 -4.46 -9.71
CA LEU A 30 6.72 -4.73 -8.72
C LEU A 30 6.23 -5.65 -7.59
N LEU A 31 4.98 -5.51 -7.17
CA LEU A 31 4.38 -6.38 -6.16
C LEU A 31 4.17 -7.80 -6.67
N GLU A 32 3.77 -7.97 -7.94
CA GLU A 32 3.68 -9.30 -8.57
C GLU A 32 5.06 -9.96 -8.67
N ASP A 33 6.08 -9.24 -9.15
CA ASP A 33 7.46 -9.75 -9.21
C ASP A 33 7.97 -10.15 -7.82
N MET A 34 7.67 -9.34 -6.80
CA MET A 34 8.01 -9.64 -5.41
C MET A 34 7.28 -10.90 -4.94
N ARG A 35 6.00 -11.04 -5.26
CA ARG A 35 5.18 -12.20 -4.89
C ARG A 35 5.75 -13.48 -5.51
N GLU A 36 6.12 -13.47 -6.79
CA GLU A 36 6.77 -14.60 -7.45
C GLU A 36 8.08 -15.01 -6.76
N ARG A 37 8.89 -14.03 -6.37
CA ARG A 37 10.12 -14.30 -5.61
C ARG A 37 9.83 -14.92 -4.25
N LEU A 38 8.82 -14.42 -3.54
CA LEU A 38 8.41 -14.98 -2.24
C LEU A 38 7.83 -16.39 -2.37
N ALA A 39 7.20 -16.73 -3.51
CA ALA A 39 6.66 -18.07 -3.76
C ALA A 39 7.75 -19.15 -3.78
N SER A 40 9.01 -18.77 -4.06
CA SER A 40 10.15 -19.68 -3.98
C SER A 40 10.58 -20.03 -2.54
N VAL A 41 10.14 -19.24 -1.55
CA VAL A 41 10.56 -19.35 -0.14
C VAL A 41 9.41 -19.76 0.77
N PHE A 42 8.21 -19.21 0.53
CA PHE A 42 7.05 -19.41 1.39
C PHE A 42 6.04 -20.36 0.74
N PRO A 43 5.52 -21.35 1.48
CA PRO A 43 4.56 -22.32 0.95
C PRO A 43 3.16 -21.75 0.74
N VAL A 44 2.84 -20.65 1.44
CA VAL A 44 1.55 -19.96 1.36
C VAL A 44 1.83 -18.48 1.20
N LEU A 45 1.15 -17.87 0.23
CA LEU A 45 1.19 -16.45 -0.03
C LEU A 45 -0.21 -15.87 0.10
N PRO A 46 -0.34 -14.61 0.52
CA PRO A 46 -1.62 -13.93 0.46
C PRO A 46 -2.06 -13.78 -1.00
N ASP A 47 -3.36 -13.99 -1.22
CA ASP A 47 -4.11 -13.63 -2.43
C ASP A 47 -4.96 -12.38 -2.16
N ASP A 48 -5.59 -11.84 -3.21
CA ASP A 48 -6.42 -10.62 -3.23
C ASP A 48 -6.05 -9.55 -2.18
N VAL A 49 -4.82 -9.07 -2.24
CA VAL A 49 -4.34 -8.01 -1.35
C VAL A 49 -4.73 -6.65 -1.92
N SER A 50 -5.41 -5.83 -1.14
CA SER A 50 -5.80 -4.48 -1.52
C SER A 50 -4.73 -3.47 -1.13
N ILE A 51 -4.28 -2.68 -2.10
CA ILE A 51 -3.32 -1.60 -1.95
C ILE A 51 -4.07 -0.27 -2.05
N VAL A 52 -3.88 0.62 -1.10
CA VAL A 52 -4.51 1.95 -1.11
C VAL A 52 -3.40 2.99 -1.15
N LEU A 53 -3.15 3.55 -2.33
CA LEU A 53 -2.11 4.55 -2.51
C LEU A 53 -2.69 5.94 -2.31
N HIS A 54 -2.06 6.71 -1.42
CA HIS A 54 -2.42 8.10 -1.13
C HIS A 54 -1.41 9.03 -1.80
N THR A 55 -1.90 10.08 -2.48
CA THR A 55 -1.06 11.04 -3.19
C THR A 55 -0.26 11.90 -2.21
N SER A 56 -0.72 12.01 -0.95
CA SER A 56 0.00 12.74 0.09
C SER A 56 -0.02 12.08 1.46
N ARG A 57 0.95 12.48 2.29
CA ARG A 57 1.01 12.06 3.70
C ARG A 57 -0.20 12.51 4.51
N LEU A 58 -0.79 13.65 4.15
CA LEU A 58 -1.98 14.18 4.82
C LEU A 58 -3.21 13.31 4.54
N GLU A 59 -3.40 12.89 3.29
CA GLU A 59 -4.50 11.97 2.93
C GLU A 59 -4.37 10.65 3.69
N LEU A 60 -3.15 10.10 3.77
CA LEU A 60 -2.89 8.91 4.57
C LEU A 60 -3.20 9.13 6.06
N ASP A 61 -2.77 10.26 6.63
CA ASP A 61 -3.03 10.57 8.04
C ASP A 61 -4.54 10.75 8.33
N LEU A 62 -5.32 11.23 7.36
CA LEU A 62 -6.78 11.32 7.45
C LEU A 62 -7.45 9.94 7.33
N ALA A 63 -6.94 9.07 6.46
CA ALA A 63 -7.44 7.71 6.31
C ALA A 63 -7.09 6.81 7.51
N GLN A 64 -5.95 7.06 8.15
CA GLN A 64 -5.45 6.29 9.30
C GLN A 64 -5.04 7.22 10.47
N PRO A 65 -6.02 7.78 11.22
CA PRO A 65 -5.79 8.85 12.20
C PRO A 65 -4.86 8.51 13.37
N TYR A 66 -4.56 7.24 13.61
CA TYR A 66 -3.61 6.81 14.64
C TYR A 66 -2.14 6.89 14.17
N LEU A 67 -1.85 6.98 12.86
CA LEU A 67 -0.47 7.02 12.36
C LEU A 67 0.36 8.20 12.87
N PRO A 68 -0.17 9.45 12.96
CA PRO A 68 0.58 10.55 13.53
C PRO A 68 0.99 10.31 14.99
N ILE A 69 0.15 9.62 15.76
CA ILE A 69 0.45 9.26 17.16
C ILE A 69 1.56 8.20 17.18
N LEU A 70 1.42 7.13 16.38
CA LEU A 70 2.40 6.06 16.31
C LEU A 70 3.77 6.54 15.83
N ARG A 71 3.82 7.43 14.83
CA ARG A 71 5.06 8.06 14.36
C ARG A 71 5.76 8.87 15.46
N ARG A 72 5.02 9.56 16.33
CA ARG A 72 5.62 10.29 17.47
C ARG A 72 6.27 9.34 18.48
N ALA A 73 5.66 8.18 18.72
CA ALA A 73 6.20 7.12 19.57
C ALA A 73 7.33 6.30 18.91
N THR A 74 7.54 6.45 17.59
CA THR A 74 8.54 5.73 16.81
C THR A 74 9.85 6.52 16.71
N THR A 75 10.99 5.82 16.66
CA THR A 75 12.32 6.43 16.47
C THR A 75 12.39 7.20 15.14
N PRO A 76 13.13 8.33 15.06
CA PRO A 76 13.14 9.17 13.86
C PRO A 76 13.44 8.42 12.56
N ALA A 77 14.37 7.47 12.58
CA ALA A 77 14.76 6.68 11.41
C ALA A 77 13.67 5.71 10.91
N ALA A 78 12.80 5.23 11.81
CA ALA A 78 11.77 4.24 11.46
C ALA A 78 10.43 4.86 11.05
N ARG A 79 10.18 6.15 11.35
CA ARG A 79 8.89 6.84 11.09
C ARG A 79 8.42 6.78 9.64
N ARG A 80 9.33 6.66 8.67
CA ARG A 80 9.00 6.58 7.24
C ARG A 80 8.35 5.27 6.83
N TYR A 81 8.50 4.22 7.63
CA TYR A 81 7.92 2.90 7.37
C TYR A 81 6.57 2.70 8.07
N VAL A 82 6.14 3.70 8.85
CA VAL A 82 4.83 3.68 9.52
C VAL A 82 3.80 4.27 8.56
N ALA A 83 3.26 3.39 7.71
CA ALA A 83 2.33 3.73 6.63
C ALA A 83 0.91 3.17 6.84
N GLY A 84 0.69 2.28 7.80
CA GLY A 84 -0.62 1.71 8.08
C GLY A 84 -0.62 0.86 9.35
N TRP A 85 -1.72 0.15 9.58
CA TRP A 85 -1.81 -0.90 10.58
C TRP A 85 -1.54 -2.27 9.95
N ALA A 86 -1.21 -3.25 10.79
CA ALA A 86 -1.16 -4.65 10.38
C ALA A 86 -2.58 -5.17 10.12
N ALA A 87 -3.09 -4.91 8.91
CA ALA A 87 -4.31 -5.51 8.40
C ALA A 87 -3.96 -6.77 7.60
N GLU A 88 -4.89 -7.74 7.58
CA GLU A 88 -4.63 -9.06 6.98
C GLU A 88 -4.46 -9.00 5.46
N ARG A 89 -5.23 -8.15 4.78
CA ARG A 89 -5.27 -8.07 3.29
C ARG A 89 -5.24 -6.64 2.75
N THR A 90 -4.83 -5.66 3.56
CA THR A 90 -4.81 -4.26 3.13
C THR A 90 -3.51 -3.58 3.48
N VAL A 91 -2.93 -2.91 2.49
CA VAL A 91 -1.71 -2.13 2.60
C VAL A 91 -1.99 -0.69 2.20
N HIS A 92 -1.41 0.25 2.93
CA HIS A 92 -1.51 1.70 2.72
C HIS A 92 -0.14 2.30 2.45
#